data_AF-A0A812PGK0-F1
#
_entry.id   AF-A0A812PGK0-F1
#
_cell.length_a   1.000
_cell.length_b   1.000
_cell.length_c   1.000
_cell.angle_alpha   90.00
_cell.angle_beta   90.00
_cell.angle_gamma   90.00
#
_symmetry.space_group_name_H-M   'P 1'
#
loop_
_entity.id
_entity.type
_entity.pdbx_description
1 polymer ?
#
loop_
_entity_poly.entity_id
_entity_poly.type
_entity_poly.pdbx_seq_one_letter_code
_entity_poly.pdbx_strand_id
1 'polypeptide(L)'
;MQQCFGKSKVEVCFEEGVGNFRGSTPQKHLLPEGRIIDMERGKTLGGSSTINYNMWVRGAPEDFDRWAADYGCDGWSYEDVLPHFRAIEKMEGSPGFSVDARYRGEAGPVAVAEVHPVPAGVDKFLAACESVGAQRGDYNGPTITNVAGCTQPLSSLELRPVMLGAVCPADGCSHVGGLWDQVPRLALICLESALRCLEGGWPT
;
A
#
# COMPACT_ATOMS: atom_id res chain seq x y z
N MET A 1 -27.40 19.20 -13.34
CA MET A 1 -27.05 20.34 -14.23
C MET A 1 -25.66 20.79 -13.79
N GLN A 2 -24.64 20.50 -14.60
CA GLN A 2 -23.23 20.83 -14.32
C GLN A 2 -23.02 22.35 -14.39
N GLN A 3 -22.31 22.90 -13.41
CA GLN A 3 -21.66 24.20 -13.53
C GLN A 3 -20.15 23.98 -13.43
N CYS A 4 -19.45 24.29 -14.51
CA CYS A 4 -17.99 24.40 -14.51
C CYS A 4 -17.63 25.86 -14.29
N PHE A 5 -16.82 26.15 -13.26
CA PHE A 5 -16.17 27.46 -13.09
C PHE A 5 -14.67 27.33 -13.34
N GLY A 6 -14.15 28.22 -14.19
CA GLY A 6 -12.77 28.20 -14.64
C GLY A 6 -11.76 28.71 -13.61
N LYS A 7 -10.77 27.87 -13.31
CA LYS A 7 -9.32 28.09 -13.48
C LYS A 7 -8.63 26.81 -12.97
N SER A 8 -8.34 25.90 -13.90
CA SER A 8 -7.28 24.87 -13.82
C SER A 8 -7.06 24.12 -12.49
N LYS A 9 -8.11 23.73 -11.78
CA LYS A 9 -8.08 22.65 -10.78
C LYS A 9 -9.42 21.90 -10.89
N VAL A 10 -9.39 20.67 -11.38
CA VAL A 10 -10.60 19.86 -11.56
C VAL A 10 -10.88 19.10 -10.27
N GLU A 11 -12.13 19.21 -9.82
CA GLU A 11 -12.70 18.71 -8.58
C GLU A 11 -13.27 17.29 -8.75
N VAL A 12 -13.30 16.53 -7.65
CA VAL A 12 -13.65 15.12 -7.59
C VAL A 12 -15.16 14.95 -7.49
N CYS A 13 -15.77 14.28 -8.47
CA CYS A 13 -17.07 13.63 -8.28
C CYS A 13 -16.84 12.15 -7.96
N PHE A 14 -17.70 11.53 -7.16
CA PHE A 14 -17.75 10.08 -6.97
C PHE A 14 -18.98 9.55 -7.71
N GLU A 15 -18.83 8.51 -8.52
CA GLU A 15 -19.96 7.65 -8.88
C GLU A 15 -20.34 6.82 -7.64
N GLU A 16 -21.63 6.65 -7.36
CA GLU A 16 -22.09 5.72 -6.32
C GLU A 16 -21.64 4.29 -6.68
N GLY A 17 -20.69 3.75 -5.91
CA GLY A 17 -20.17 2.38 -6.08
C GLY A 17 -18.66 2.29 -5.88
N VAL A 18 -18.21 2.05 -4.64
CA VAL A 18 -16.79 2.05 -4.25
C VAL A 18 -15.99 0.82 -4.76
N GLY A 19 -16.67 -0.15 -5.38
CA GLY A 19 -16.09 -1.42 -5.83
C GLY A 19 -16.28 -1.69 -7.32
N ASN A 20 -15.22 -2.17 -7.98
CA ASN A 20 -15.35 -2.91 -9.24
C ASN A 20 -15.49 -4.39 -8.91
N PHE A 21 -16.69 -4.94 -9.04
CA PHE A 21 -16.94 -6.37 -8.87
C PHE A 21 -16.72 -7.08 -10.21
N ARG A 22 -15.69 -7.91 -10.29
CA ARG A 22 -15.57 -8.89 -11.37
C ARG A 22 -15.49 -10.28 -10.74
N GLY A 23 -16.49 -11.10 -11.03
CA GLY A 23 -16.48 -12.51 -10.67
C GLY A 23 -15.48 -13.28 -11.52
N SER A 24 -14.85 -14.30 -10.94
CA SER A 24 -14.17 -15.32 -11.73
C SER A 24 -15.18 -16.07 -12.63
N THR A 25 -14.69 -16.81 -13.62
CA THR A 25 -15.50 -17.93 -14.16
C THR A 25 -15.73 -18.99 -13.07
N PRO A 26 -16.67 -19.93 -13.22
CA PRO A 26 -16.79 -21.05 -12.27
C PRO A 26 -15.46 -21.81 -12.16
N GLN A 27 -14.96 -21.95 -10.94
CA GLN A 27 -13.67 -22.56 -10.68
C GLN A 27 -13.83 -24.05 -10.41
N LYS A 28 -13.39 -24.90 -11.34
CA LYS A 28 -13.49 -26.38 -11.25
C LYS A 28 -12.77 -26.98 -10.02
N HIS A 29 -11.87 -26.23 -9.40
CA HIS A 29 -11.11 -26.63 -8.22
C HIS A 29 -11.75 -26.16 -6.90
N LEU A 30 -12.83 -25.37 -6.97
CA LEU A 30 -13.52 -24.83 -5.80
C LEU A 30 -14.94 -25.39 -5.73
N LEU A 31 -15.11 -26.41 -4.89
CA LEU A 31 -16.35 -27.17 -4.68
C LEU A 31 -16.83 -27.95 -5.93
N PRO A 32 -17.57 -29.06 -5.75
CA PRO A 32 -18.03 -29.89 -6.87
C PRO A 32 -18.87 -29.15 -7.91
N GLU A 33 -19.69 -28.19 -7.49
CA GLU A 33 -20.59 -27.39 -8.32
C GLU A 33 -19.91 -26.20 -9.04
N GLY A 34 -18.63 -25.94 -8.75
CA GLY A 34 -17.89 -24.82 -9.31
C GLY A 34 -18.28 -23.48 -8.70
N ARG A 35 -17.46 -22.96 -7.79
CA ARG A 35 -17.67 -21.66 -7.15
C ARG A 35 -17.21 -20.50 -8.04
N ILE A 36 -17.99 -19.43 -8.07
CA ILE A 36 -17.58 -18.11 -8.58
C ILE A 36 -17.01 -17.31 -7.41
N ILE A 37 -15.84 -16.70 -7.60
CA ILE A 37 -15.17 -15.86 -6.60
C ILE A 37 -15.35 -14.40 -6.99
N ASP A 38 -15.87 -13.61 -6.06
CA ASP A 38 -15.89 -12.15 -6.21
C ASP A 38 -14.50 -11.58 -5.94
N MET A 39 -13.98 -10.81 -6.90
CA MET A 39 -12.68 -10.14 -6.77
C MET A 39 -12.89 -8.63 -6.59
N GLU A 40 -12.86 -8.19 -5.34
CA GLU A 40 -13.04 -6.79 -4.98
C GLU A 40 -11.78 -5.96 -5.27
N ARG A 41 -11.95 -4.77 -5.86
CA ARG A 41 -10.88 -3.81 -6.14
C ARG A 41 -11.39 -2.39 -5.93
N GLY A 42 -10.52 -1.53 -5.37
CA GLY A 42 -10.85 -0.12 -5.18
C GLY A 42 -11.00 0.59 -6.52
N LYS A 43 -12.18 1.17 -6.78
CA LYS A 43 -12.48 2.01 -7.96
C LYS A 43 -12.61 3.47 -7.53
N THR A 44 -11.51 4.04 -7.04
CA THR A 44 -11.43 5.41 -6.54
C THR A 44 -10.01 5.94 -6.71
N LEU A 45 -9.78 7.23 -6.48
CA LEU A 45 -8.42 7.75 -6.39
C LEU A 45 -7.68 7.07 -5.21
N GLY A 46 -6.43 6.69 -5.44
CA GLY A 46 -5.67 5.81 -4.54
C GLY A 46 -5.94 4.32 -4.76
N GLY A 47 -7.01 3.95 -5.47
CA GLY A 47 -7.32 2.55 -5.77
C GLY A 47 -7.59 1.73 -4.50
N SER A 48 -7.04 0.51 -4.43
CA SER A 48 -7.28 -0.39 -3.31
C SER A 48 -6.67 0.09 -2.00
N SER A 49 -5.65 0.94 -2.01
CA SER A 49 -5.06 1.44 -0.76
C SER A 49 -5.99 2.39 0.01
N THR A 50 -7.05 2.90 -0.64
CA THR A 50 -8.16 3.64 -0.01
C THR A 50 -9.17 2.73 0.70
N ILE A 51 -9.12 1.40 0.51
CA ILE A 51 -10.07 0.43 1.09
C ILE A 51 -9.42 -0.85 1.69
N ASN A 52 -8.09 -0.93 1.77
CA ASN A 52 -7.38 -2.12 2.26
C ASN A 52 -7.38 -2.28 3.80
N TYR A 53 -6.66 -3.27 4.31
CA TYR A 53 -6.55 -3.54 5.76
C TYR A 53 -5.46 -2.74 6.48
N ASN A 54 -4.85 -1.74 5.83
CA ASN A 54 -3.75 -0.93 6.37
C ASN A 54 -2.55 -1.72 6.91
N MET A 55 -2.31 -2.94 6.46
CA MET A 55 -1.13 -3.70 6.87
C MET A 55 0.09 -3.24 6.05
N TRP A 56 1.13 -2.76 6.72
CA TRP A 56 2.42 -2.48 6.09
C TRP A 56 3.27 -3.74 6.10
N VAL A 57 3.27 -4.45 4.98
CA VAL A 57 3.97 -5.74 4.80
C VAL A 57 4.72 -5.72 3.48
N ARG A 58 5.98 -6.15 3.51
CA ARG A 58 6.84 -6.28 2.33
C ARG A 58 6.90 -7.74 1.87
N GLY A 59 7.33 -7.94 0.62
CA GLY A 59 7.67 -9.27 0.11
C GLY A 59 8.93 -9.84 0.77
N ALA A 60 9.12 -11.15 0.67
CA ALA A 60 10.33 -11.80 1.18
C ALA A 60 11.54 -11.46 0.30
N PRO A 61 12.75 -11.29 0.87
CA PRO A 61 13.96 -11.10 0.07
C PRO A 61 14.11 -12.11 -1.08
N GLU A 62 13.79 -13.37 -0.80
CA GLU A 62 13.89 -14.47 -1.75
C GLU A 62 12.95 -14.31 -2.94
N ASP A 63 11.82 -13.63 -2.79
CA ASP A 63 10.89 -13.37 -3.91
C ASP A 63 11.55 -12.45 -4.95
N PHE A 64 12.27 -11.42 -4.48
CA PHE A 64 12.98 -10.44 -5.31
C PHE A 64 14.23 -11.03 -5.95
N ASP A 65 15.04 -11.75 -5.16
CA ASP A 65 16.23 -12.43 -5.66
C ASP A 65 15.87 -13.46 -6.73
N ARG A 66 14.74 -14.16 -6.56
CA ARG A 66 14.23 -15.09 -7.56
C ARG A 66 13.79 -14.37 -8.84
N TRP A 67 13.18 -13.18 -8.76
CA TRP A 67 12.86 -12.38 -9.94
C TRP A 67 14.10 -12.02 -10.74
N ALA A 68 15.14 -11.55 -10.06
CA ALA A 68 16.41 -11.22 -10.69
C ALA A 68 17.09 -12.46 -11.31
N ALA A 69 17.17 -13.56 -10.57
CA ALA A 69 17.91 -14.74 -10.99
C ALA A 69 17.17 -15.61 -12.03
N ASP A 70 15.87 -15.84 -11.86
CA ASP A 70 15.12 -16.85 -12.62
C ASP A 70 14.29 -16.25 -13.77
N TYR A 71 13.90 -14.97 -13.66
CA TYR A 71 12.93 -14.35 -14.57
C TYR A 71 13.51 -13.21 -15.42
N GLY A 72 14.82 -12.98 -15.34
CA GLY A 72 15.52 -11.95 -16.12
C GLY A 72 15.14 -10.53 -15.71
N CYS A 73 14.70 -10.32 -14.47
CA CYS A 73 14.39 -9.02 -13.92
C CYS A 73 15.65 -8.37 -13.33
N ASP A 74 16.61 -8.03 -14.18
CA ASP A 74 17.84 -7.34 -13.76
C ASP A 74 17.51 -6.05 -12.98
N GLY A 75 18.17 -5.83 -11.84
CA GLY A 75 17.90 -4.70 -10.95
C GLY A 75 16.70 -4.87 -10.01
N TRP A 76 16.14 -6.09 -9.91
CA TRP A 76 15.05 -6.42 -8.98
C TRP A 76 15.48 -7.36 -7.85
N SER A 77 16.78 -7.55 -7.61
CA SER A 77 17.22 -8.30 -6.42
C SER A 77 16.79 -7.58 -5.15
N TYR A 78 16.74 -8.27 -4.00
CA TYR A 78 16.34 -7.62 -2.76
C TYR A 78 17.27 -6.45 -2.41
N GLU A 79 18.56 -6.60 -2.68
CA GLU A 79 19.55 -5.54 -2.50
C GLU A 79 19.24 -4.30 -3.35
N ASP A 80 18.78 -4.48 -4.60
CA ASP A 80 18.43 -3.39 -5.50
C ASP A 80 17.14 -2.65 -5.07
N VAL A 81 16.14 -3.39 -4.58
CA VAL A 81 14.85 -2.79 -4.20
C VAL A 81 14.82 -2.24 -2.78
N LEU A 82 15.71 -2.69 -1.89
CA LEU A 82 15.74 -2.27 -0.49
C LEU A 82 15.88 -0.75 -0.31
N PRO A 83 16.76 -0.03 -1.04
CA PRO A 83 16.82 1.42 -0.98
C PRO A 83 15.48 2.10 -1.30
N HIS A 84 14.69 1.55 -2.22
CA HIS A 84 13.37 2.08 -2.57
C HIS A 84 12.34 1.84 -1.46
N PHE A 85 12.33 0.66 -0.83
CA PHE A 85 11.49 0.42 0.34
C PHE A 85 11.82 1.36 1.49
N ARG A 86 13.10 1.61 1.74
CA ARG A 86 13.55 2.56 2.75
C ARG A 86 13.22 4.00 2.40
N ALA A 87 13.27 4.37 1.11
CA ALA A 87 12.95 5.74 0.68
C ALA A 87 11.46 6.09 0.82
N ILE A 88 10.56 5.11 0.73
CA ILE A 88 9.11 5.33 0.79
C ILE A 88 8.63 5.53 2.23
N GLU A 89 9.28 4.90 3.21
CA GLU A 89 8.77 4.85 4.58
C GLU A 89 9.56 5.68 5.58
N LYS A 90 8.85 6.05 6.65
CA LYS A 90 9.38 6.59 7.89
C LYS A 90 8.84 5.74 9.04
N MET A 91 9.65 4.84 9.57
CA MET A 91 9.29 4.04 10.73
C MET A 91 9.34 4.91 11.99
N GLU A 92 8.18 5.23 12.57
CA GLU A 92 8.05 6.07 13.77
C GLU A 92 8.41 5.31 15.06
N GLY A 93 8.57 3.99 14.98
CA GLY A 93 8.95 3.11 16.07
C GLY A 93 7.89 2.05 16.39
N SER A 94 8.28 1.06 17.20
CA SER A 94 7.40 0.04 17.73
C SER A 94 7.84 -0.28 19.17
N PRO A 95 6.97 -0.14 20.17
CA PRO A 95 7.25 -0.60 21.52
C PRO A 95 7.19 -2.13 21.63
N GLY A 96 6.54 -2.82 20.69
CA GLY A 96 6.34 -4.26 20.70
C GLY A 96 7.48 -5.10 20.11
N PHE A 97 8.41 -4.52 19.36
CA PHE A 97 9.56 -5.23 18.79
C PHE A 97 10.71 -4.30 18.37
N SER A 98 11.92 -4.83 18.28
CA SER A 98 13.09 -4.09 17.78
C SER A 98 13.08 -3.96 16.27
N VAL A 99 13.43 -2.78 15.79
CA VAL A 99 13.56 -2.44 14.37
C VAL A 99 15.03 -2.39 13.96
N ASP A 100 15.38 -2.98 12.81
CA ASP A 100 16.72 -2.88 12.22
C ASP A 100 16.77 -1.75 11.19
N ALA A 101 17.55 -0.70 11.47
CA ALA A 101 17.70 0.48 10.62
C ALA A 101 18.32 0.18 9.24
N ARG A 102 18.95 -0.99 9.05
CA ARG A 102 19.42 -1.42 7.72
C ARG A 102 18.27 -1.71 6.77
N TYR A 103 17.13 -2.14 7.32
CA TYR A 103 15.96 -2.56 6.55
C TYR A 103 14.87 -1.50 6.52
N ARG A 104 14.80 -0.63 7.54
CA ARG A 104 13.75 0.39 7.61
C ARG A 104 14.19 1.78 7.14
N GLY A 105 13.22 2.54 6.65
CA GLY A 105 13.33 3.95 6.31
C GLY A 105 13.00 4.85 7.50
N GLU A 106 13.62 6.01 7.56
CA GLU A 106 13.47 6.98 8.66
C GLU A 106 12.97 8.35 8.19
N ALA A 107 12.87 8.56 6.88
CA ALA A 107 12.62 9.88 6.29
C ALA A 107 11.66 9.86 5.10
N GLY A 108 11.09 8.71 4.77
CA GLY A 108 10.17 8.58 3.65
C GLY A 108 8.82 9.25 3.90
N PRO A 109 8.05 9.51 2.83
CA PRO A 109 6.78 10.23 2.92
C PRO A 109 5.66 9.44 3.61
N VAL A 110 5.81 8.13 3.83
CA VAL A 110 4.82 7.28 4.50
C VAL A 110 5.27 6.99 5.92
N ALA A 111 4.66 7.65 6.91
CA ALA A 111 4.85 7.30 8.31
C ALA A 111 4.27 5.91 8.57
N VAL A 112 5.00 5.06 9.30
CA VAL A 112 4.62 3.68 9.64
C VAL A 112 4.88 3.45 11.12
N ALA A 113 3.93 2.84 11.82
CA ALA A 113 4.12 2.41 13.21
C ALA A 113 3.38 1.11 13.50
N GLU A 114 3.70 0.47 14.61
CA GLU A 114 2.85 -0.59 15.16
C GLU A 114 1.44 -0.06 15.50
N VAL A 115 0.43 -0.91 15.36
CA VAL A 115 -0.95 -0.55 15.71
C VAL A 115 -1.03 -0.14 17.18
N HIS A 116 -1.53 1.08 17.42
CA HIS A 116 -1.69 1.64 18.75
C HIS A 116 -3.10 2.22 18.98
N PRO A 117 -3.76 1.91 20.11
CA PRO A 117 -3.30 0.97 21.15
C PRO A 117 -3.23 -0.46 20.63
N VAL A 118 -2.27 -1.25 21.13
CA VAL A 118 -2.12 -2.66 20.75
C VAL A 118 -3.36 -3.42 21.23
N PRO A 119 -4.11 -4.11 20.36
CA PRO A 119 -5.26 -4.89 20.79
C PRO A 119 -4.86 -5.99 21.79
N ALA A 120 -5.67 -6.19 22.84
CA ALA A 120 -5.35 -7.13 23.92
C ALA A 120 -5.12 -8.59 23.48
N GLY A 121 -5.61 -8.97 22.29
CA GLY A 121 -5.39 -10.30 21.72
C GLY A 121 -3.99 -10.49 21.11
N VAL A 122 -3.29 -9.41 20.77
CA VAL A 122 -1.99 -9.48 20.07
C VAL A 122 -0.93 -10.12 20.95
N ASP A 123 -0.79 -9.69 22.20
CA ASP A 123 0.22 -10.29 23.10
C ASP A 123 -0.02 -11.78 23.33
N LYS A 124 -1.29 -12.21 23.43
CA LYS A 124 -1.64 -13.63 23.55
C LYS A 124 -1.29 -14.41 22.30
N PHE A 125 -1.54 -13.83 21.12
CA PHE A 125 -1.19 -14.43 19.84
C PHE A 125 0.33 -14.56 19.69
N LEU A 126 1.09 -13.50 19.98
CA LEU A 126 2.55 -13.51 19.92
C LEU A 126 3.15 -14.53 20.89
N ALA A 127 2.66 -14.59 22.13
CA ALA A 127 3.10 -15.60 23.10
C ALA A 127 2.82 -17.03 22.63
N ALA A 128 1.69 -17.26 21.95
CA ALA A 128 1.38 -18.57 21.37
C ALA A 128 2.34 -18.91 20.21
N CYS A 129 2.66 -17.96 19.34
CA CYS A 129 3.66 -18.13 18.29
C CYS A 129 5.06 -18.43 18.85
N GLU A 130 5.48 -17.71 19.88
CA GLU A 130 6.76 -17.96 20.56
C GLU A 130 6.81 -19.36 21.18
N SER A 131 5.69 -19.84 21.73
CA SER A 131 5.60 -21.20 22.32
C SER A 131 5.83 -22.34 21.32
N VAL A 132 5.66 -22.08 20.01
CA VAL A 132 5.95 -23.02 18.92
C VAL A 132 7.25 -22.70 18.18
N GLY A 133 8.07 -21.81 18.73
CA GLY A 133 9.42 -21.50 18.23
C GLY A 133 9.51 -20.31 17.27
N ALA A 134 8.44 -19.53 17.07
CA ALA A 134 8.54 -18.30 16.30
C ALA A 134 9.32 -17.23 17.09
N GLN A 135 10.11 -16.42 16.38
CA GLN A 135 10.88 -15.35 16.99
C GLN A 135 10.10 -14.03 16.94
N ARG A 136 9.97 -13.34 18.08
CA ARG A 136 9.41 -11.99 18.10
C ARG A 136 10.39 -10.99 17.46
N GLY A 137 9.92 -10.19 16.50
CA GLY A 137 10.76 -9.23 15.78
C GLY A 137 10.05 -8.59 14.59
N ASP A 138 10.67 -7.57 13.99
CA ASP A 138 10.15 -6.94 12.77
C ASP A 138 10.08 -7.96 11.62
N TYR A 139 8.87 -8.22 11.12
CA TYR A 139 8.63 -9.10 9.97
C TYR A 139 9.01 -8.45 8.63
N ASN A 140 9.26 -7.14 8.61
CA ASN A 140 9.83 -6.41 7.47
C ASN A 140 11.36 -6.22 7.59
N GLY A 141 11.99 -6.89 8.57
CA GLY A 141 13.43 -6.88 8.81
C GLY A 141 14.19 -7.92 7.97
N PRO A 142 15.29 -8.50 8.49
CA PRO A 142 16.13 -9.44 7.73
C PRO A 142 15.47 -10.77 7.39
N THR A 143 14.37 -11.13 8.06
CA THR A 143 13.62 -12.37 7.81
C THR A 143 12.12 -12.12 7.95
N ILE A 144 11.34 -12.78 7.10
CA ILE A 144 9.88 -12.74 7.13
C ILE A 144 9.27 -13.68 8.18
N THR A 145 10.06 -14.54 8.80
CA THR A 145 9.56 -15.53 9.77
C THR A 145 9.36 -14.95 11.18
N ASN A 146 9.76 -13.71 11.39
CA ASN A 146 9.52 -13.03 12.65
C ASN A 146 8.01 -12.79 12.86
N VAL A 147 7.59 -12.83 14.12
CA VAL A 147 6.23 -12.45 14.52
C VAL A 147 6.28 -11.12 15.27
N ALA A 148 5.37 -10.22 14.94
CA ALA A 148 5.25 -8.92 15.59
C ALA A 148 3.79 -8.45 15.59
N GLY A 149 3.52 -7.40 16.36
CA GLY A 149 2.30 -6.65 16.18
C GLY A 149 2.22 -6.09 14.76
N CYS A 150 1.00 -5.91 14.25
CA CYS A 150 0.80 -5.37 12.91
C CYS A 150 1.35 -3.94 12.83
N THR A 151 2.10 -3.62 11.77
CA THR A 151 2.44 -2.23 11.43
C THR A 151 1.47 -1.68 10.39
N GLN A 152 1.19 -0.39 10.49
CA GLN A 152 0.23 0.31 9.63
C GLN A 152 0.77 1.68 9.20
N PRO A 153 0.36 2.18 8.02
CA PRO A 153 0.64 3.55 7.63
C PRO A 153 -0.16 4.53 8.51
N LEU A 154 0.49 5.64 8.81
CA LEU A 154 -0.07 6.74 9.58
C LEU A 154 -0.17 8.00 8.72
N SER A 155 -1.08 8.90 9.07
CA SER A 155 -1.05 10.26 8.55
C SER A 155 0.25 10.93 9.00
N SER A 156 0.91 11.63 8.08
CA SER A 156 2.14 12.35 8.40
C SER A 156 1.93 13.55 9.33
N LEU A 157 0.67 13.99 9.53
CA LEU A 157 0.29 15.11 10.40
C LEU A 157 -0.15 14.68 11.81
N GLU A 158 -1.09 13.73 11.88
CA GLU A 158 -1.76 13.37 13.13
C GLU A 158 -1.25 12.06 13.72
N LEU A 159 -0.38 11.34 12.99
CA LEU A 159 0.08 10.00 13.33
C LEU A 159 -1.09 9.04 13.62
N ARG A 160 -2.21 9.22 12.90
CA ARG A 160 -3.40 8.37 12.97
C ARG A 160 -3.41 7.37 11.82
N PRO A 161 -4.01 6.18 11.98
CA PRO A 161 -4.13 5.23 10.88
C PRO A 161 -4.80 5.88 9.66
N VAL A 162 -4.19 5.75 8.49
CA VAL A 162 -4.79 6.25 7.24
C VAL A 162 -4.73 5.23 6.12
N MET A 163 -5.79 5.23 5.32
CA MET A 163 -5.82 4.55 4.05
C MET A 163 -4.94 5.33 3.07
N LEU A 164 -3.82 4.74 2.64
CA LEU A 164 -2.89 5.39 1.71
C LEU A 164 -3.64 5.69 0.39
N GLY A 165 -3.70 6.94 -0.06
CA GLY A 165 -4.40 7.29 -1.31
C GLY A 165 -5.84 7.81 -1.17
N ALA A 166 -6.40 7.84 0.04
CA ALA A 166 -7.48 8.78 0.32
C ALA A 166 -6.92 10.20 0.15
N VAL A 167 -7.60 11.06 -0.62
CA VAL A 167 -7.34 12.50 -0.60
C VAL A 167 -7.69 12.98 0.80
N CYS A 168 -6.72 13.01 1.70
CA CYS A 168 -6.86 13.69 2.97
C CYS A 168 -6.83 15.20 2.68
N PRO A 169 -7.87 15.98 3.03
CA PRO A 169 -7.99 17.39 2.62
C PRO A 169 -6.97 18.35 3.24
N ALA A 170 -6.02 17.89 4.05
CA ALA A 170 -5.04 18.76 4.70
C ALA A 170 -3.67 18.07 4.73
N ASP A 171 -2.68 18.74 4.16
CA ASP A 171 -1.23 18.76 4.45
C ASP A 171 -0.56 17.48 4.98
N GLY A 172 -1.01 16.30 4.56
CA GLY A 172 -0.47 15.02 5.04
C GLY A 172 -0.70 13.84 4.10
N CYS A 173 -1.05 14.14 2.85
CA CYS A 173 -1.15 13.16 1.79
C CYS A 173 0.25 12.79 1.29
N SER A 174 0.55 11.49 1.24
CA SER A 174 1.70 11.03 0.47
C SER A 174 1.43 11.24 -1.04
N HIS A 175 2.48 11.57 -1.80
CA HIS A 175 2.45 11.66 -3.26
C HIS A 175 1.52 12.75 -3.84
N VAL A 176 0.41 12.38 -4.47
CA VAL A 176 -0.39 13.29 -5.33
C VAL A 176 -0.95 14.48 -4.56
N GLY A 177 -1.53 14.25 -3.37
CA GLY A 177 -2.08 15.34 -2.56
C GLY A 177 -1.00 16.29 -2.05
N GLY A 178 0.15 15.78 -1.62
CA GLY A 178 1.29 16.60 -1.20
C GLY A 178 1.92 17.42 -2.34
N LEU A 179 1.86 16.91 -3.58
CA LEU A 179 2.40 17.59 -4.76
C LEU A 179 1.40 18.54 -5.43
N TRP A 180 0.10 18.41 -5.13
CA TRP A 180 -0.98 19.13 -5.84
C TRP A 180 -0.78 20.64 -5.85
N ASP A 181 -0.41 21.22 -4.72
CA ASP A 181 -0.16 22.66 -4.60
C ASP A 181 1.28 23.06 -4.95
N GLN A 182 2.19 22.09 -5.05
CA GLN A 182 3.62 22.33 -5.30
C GLN A 182 4.01 22.22 -6.78
N VAL A 183 3.22 21.50 -7.59
CA VAL A 183 3.56 21.17 -8.99
C VAL A 183 2.50 21.74 -9.94
N PRO A 184 2.73 22.94 -10.52
CA PRO A 184 1.75 23.62 -11.39
C PRO A 184 1.37 22.86 -12.67
N ARG A 185 2.15 21.84 -13.05
CA ARG A 185 1.95 21.03 -14.26
C ARG A 185 1.30 19.67 -13.97
N LEU A 186 0.97 19.40 -12.72
CA LEU A 186 0.27 18.18 -12.35
C LEU A 186 -1.22 18.32 -12.71
N ALA A 187 -1.73 17.38 -13.50
CA ALA A 187 -3.15 17.26 -13.80
C ALA A 187 -3.67 15.96 -13.20
N LEU A 188 -4.82 16.03 -12.54
CA LEU A 188 -5.53 14.86 -12.03
C LEU A 188 -6.87 14.73 -12.77
N ILE A 189 -7.07 13.58 -13.41
CA ILE A 189 -8.31 13.26 -14.13
C ILE A 189 -8.90 12.04 -13.44
N CYS A 190 -10.05 12.23 -12.79
CA CYS A 190 -10.80 11.19 -12.09
C CYS A 190 -12.07 10.83 -12.88
N LEU A 191 -12.71 9.71 -12.49
CA LEU A 191 -13.95 9.20 -13.11
C LEU A 191 -13.88 8.81 -14.59
N GLU A 192 -12.67 8.72 -15.14
CA GLU A 192 -12.45 8.27 -16.51
C GLU A 192 -11.87 6.86 -16.51
N SER A 193 -12.24 6.08 -17.53
CA SER A 193 -11.65 4.76 -17.78
C SER A 193 -10.76 4.80 -19.02
N ALA A 194 -9.46 4.55 -18.83
CA ALA A 194 -8.55 4.39 -19.96
C ALA A 194 -8.90 3.12 -20.74
N LEU A 195 -9.38 3.28 -21.98
CA LEU A 195 -9.83 2.16 -22.82
C LEU A 195 -8.68 1.53 -23.63
N ARG A 196 -7.76 2.35 -24.11
CA ARG A 196 -6.59 1.92 -24.90
C ARG A 196 -5.51 3.00 -24.88
N CYS A 197 -4.26 2.60 -25.05
CA CYS A 197 -3.18 3.51 -25.42
C CYS A 197 -3.26 3.78 -26.94
N LEU A 198 -3.00 5.02 -27.35
CA LEU A 198 -2.82 5.34 -28.77
C LEU A 198 -1.36 5.12 -29.13
N GLU A 199 -1.10 4.46 -30.27
CA GLU A 199 0.23 4.37 -30.83
C GLU A 199 0.54 5.67 -31.61
N GLY A 200 1.61 6.34 -31.22
CA GLY A 200 2.01 7.65 -31.74
C GLY A 200 2.56 8.52 -30.62
N GLY A 201 3.79 9.02 -30.78
CA GLY A 201 4.40 9.90 -29.79
C GLY A 201 3.56 11.14 -29.52
N TRP A 202 3.71 11.70 -28.32
CA TRP A 202 3.17 13.02 -28.03
C TRP A 202 3.66 14.02 -29.09
N PRO A 203 2.79 14.88 -29.64
CA PRO A 203 3.25 15.99 -30.47
C PRO A 203 4.24 16.80 -29.63
N THR A 204 5.49 16.87 -30.07
CA THR A 204 6.52 17.75 -29.50
C THR A 204 6.15 19.21 -29.71
#